data_AF-Q24BQ4-F1
#
_entry.id   AF-Q24BQ4-F1
#
_cell.length_a   1.000
_cell.length_b   1.000
_cell.length_c   1.000
_cell.angle_alpha   90.00
_cell.angle_beta   90.00
_cell.angle_gamma   90.00
#
_symmetry.space_group_name_H-M   'P 1'
#
loop_
_entity.id
_entity.type
_entity.pdbx_description
1 polymer ?
#
loop_
_entity_poly.entity_id
_entity_poly.type
_entity_poly.pdbx_seq_one_letter_code
_entity_poly.pdbx_strand_id
1 'polypeptide(L)'
;MKKTAIIFCLAAALLLVVVSANKNESRLSISQPPELVEAIKKLNKRKDKDSDDAVIDCELANFGSVQYGTRIVGEAHISEPYDACDKAAVQQGEKEFSRIPFLLVERGNCAFADKVYNAQEAGAQIVIIVDNGQQRGNVIMIDNGHGSNVHITSVFITKEYGDIIKEYIKNQKNVMLSLELVQKRLNHSSVRLWLDLSSPYSNKLVHTLLPVRQRIAKNDIKIYPSFDITKKVENINKKDSNCMTFSRVQYCAPDPDLPQGDGIAQKNNVASGADVVGEAIRQLCIRDQSEEAWFNYYNEFGTYCYFAPYDYKKCAEGSVKKVSNLDLDQYKKCTEDETKIFSLLDVQNQNNQDYNIFEWPAVTINDMLYRGNLEGEYIGEAICNSLYQIDEACTQLIDPNYVGPNQESSSSSSSLFWTLVLVAIGFTIAFFITAYVFKRIARREVSQDVSQKVNQMVSQYIAFYESRGKNTGDQSDL
;
A
#
# COMPACT_ATOMS: atom_id res chain seq x y z
N MET A 1 -27.94 -39.81 40.65
CA MET A 1 -27.57 -39.65 39.22
C MET A 1 -28.34 -38.55 38.47
N LYS A 2 -28.92 -37.53 39.13
CA LYS A 2 -29.58 -36.39 38.44
C LYS A 2 -28.83 -35.06 38.57
N LYS A 3 -27.83 -34.96 39.46
CA LYS A 3 -27.02 -33.74 39.64
C LYS A 3 -25.84 -33.61 38.65
N THR A 4 -25.38 -34.72 38.08
CA THR A 4 -24.25 -34.74 37.11
C THR A 4 -24.67 -34.31 35.70
N ALA A 5 -25.93 -34.53 35.31
CA ALA A 5 -26.45 -34.12 34.01
C ALA A 5 -26.67 -32.60 33.88
N ILE A 6 -26.99 -31.92 35.00
CA ILE A 6 -27.21 -30.47 35.02
C ILE A 6 -25.89 -29.70 34.88
N ILE A 7 -24.79 -30.25 35.40
CA ILE A 7 -23.44 -29.65 35.26
C ILE A 7 -22.92 -29.78 33.83
N PHE A 8 -23.26 -30.86 33.11
CA PHE A 8 -22.90 -31.02 31.70
C PHE A 8 -23.70 -30.08 30.77
N CYS A 9 -24.97 -29.81 31.06
CA CYS A 9 -25.75 -28.81 30.30
C CYS A 9 -25.30 -27.37 30.57
N LEU A 10 -24.88 -27.04 31.80
CA LEU A 10 -24.32 -25.71 32.11
C LEU A 10 -22.93 -25.49 31.50
N ALA A 11 -22.10 -26.54 31.42
CA ALA A 11 -20.80 -26.46 30.73
C ALA A 11 -20.94 -26.38 29.20
N ALA A 12 -21.94 -27.06 28.61
CA ALA A 12 -22.24 -26.95 27.18
C ALA A 12 -22.91 -25.61 26.83
N ALA A 13 -23.70 -25.02 27.74
CA ALA A 13 -24.31 -23.71 27.56
C ALA A 13 -23.32 -22.54 27.74
N LEU A 14 -22.17 -22.76 28.42
CA LEU A 14 -21.09 -21.77 28.52
C LEU A 14 -20.10 -21.81 27.35
N LEU A 15 -20.19 -22.82 26.47
CA LEU A 15 -19.39 -22.96 25.25
C LEU A 15 -20.16 -22.66 23.97
N LEU A 16 -21.41 -22.23 24.10
CA LEU A 16 -22.08 -21.35 23.14
C LEU A 16 -21.85 -19.91 23.58
N VAL A 17 -20.58 -19.52 23.70
CA VAL A 17 -20.24 -18.14 23.32
C VAL A 17 -20.59 -18.12 21.84
N VAL A 18 -21.81 -17.67 21.55
CA VAL A 18 -22.07 -16.96 20.31
C VAL A 18 -20.91 -15.99 20.25
N VAL A 19 -19.92 -16.29 19.40
CA VAL A 19 -19.06 -15.28 18.84
C VAL A 19 -20.06 -14.41 18.10
N SER A 20 -20.68 -13.50 18.87
CA SER A 20 -21.15 -12.24 18.37
C SER A 20 -19.91 -11.72 17.69
N ALA A 21 -19.86 -11.93 16.38
CA ALA A 21 -18.90 -11.25 15.54
C ALA A 21 -19.07 -9.78 15.94
N ASN A 22 -18.15 -9.27 16.75
CA ASN A 22 -17.87 -7.85 16.74
C ASN A 22 -17.33 -7.62 15.33
N LYS A 23 -18.27 -7.48 14.40
CA LYS A 23 -18.05 -6.98 13.06
C LYS A 23 -17.63 -5.54 13.30
N ASN A 24 -16.35 -5.39 13.56
CA ASN A 24 -15.62 -4.14 13.61
C ASN A 24 -15.64 -3.58 12.18
N GLU A 25 -16.83 -3.14 11.76
CA GLU A 25 -17.06 -2.51 10.48
C GLU A 25 -16.67 -1.03 10.62
N SER A 26 -16.11 -0.47 9.54
CA SER A 26 -15.77 0.95 9.52
C SER A 26 -17.04 1.78 9.64
N ARG A 27 -16.96 2.89 10.36
CA ARG A 27 -18.14 3.66 10.80
C ARG A 27 -18.12 5.04 10.16
N LEU A 28 -19.08 5.31 9.28
CA LEU A 28 -19.37 6.65 8.81
C LEU A 28 -20.39 7.31 9.74
N SER A 29 -20.19 8.57 10.07
CA SER A 29 -21.06 9.30 10.97
C SER A 29 -21.18 10.78 10.60
N ILE A 30 -22.31 11.39 10.99
CA ILE A 30 -22.56 12.81 10.83
C ILE A 30 -22.46 13.49 12.20
N SER A 31 -21.71 14.58 12.25
CA SER A 31 -21.58 15.43 13.45
C SER A 31 -22.26 16.79 13.30
N GLN A 32 -22.36 17.33 12.08
CA GLN A 32 -23.04 18.61 11.82
C GLN A 32 -23.76 18.61 10.47
N PRO A 33 -24.85 19.40 10.32
CA PRO A 33 -25.52 20.21 11.35
C PRO A 33 -26.45 19.38 12.27
N PRO A 34 -26.85 19.88 13.47
CA PRO A 34 -27.68 19.12 14.42
C PRO A 34 -29.02 18.63 13.82
N GLU A 35 -29.65 19.41 12.95
CA GLU A 35 -30.90 18.97 12.32
C GLU A 35 -30.69 17.78 11.38
N LEU A 36 -29.51 17.67 10.75
CA LEU A 36 -29.16 16.53 9.91
C LEU A 36 -28.90 15.30 10.78
N VAL A 37 -28.17 15.46 11.88
CA VAL A 37 -27.94 14.40 12.87
C VAL A 37 -29.28 13.80 13.33
N GLU A 38 -30.26 14.64 13.67
CA GLU A 38 -31.60 14.19 14.05
C GLU A 38 -32.37 13.49 12.91
N ALA A 39 -32.21 13.96 11.66
CA ALA A 39 -32.84 13.32 10.50
C ALA A 39 -32.30 11.90 10.28
N ILE A 40 -30.98 11.71 10.38
CA ILE A 40 -30.32 10.40 10.24
C ILE A 40 -30.70 9.49 11.42
N LYS A 41 -30.70 9.98 12.67
CA LYS A 41 -31.14 9.20 13.85
C LYS A 41 -32.58 8.70 13.72
N LYS A 42 -33.48 9.50 13.12
CA LYS A 42 -34.85 9.10 12.81
C LYS A 42 -34.89 7.98 11.76
N LEU A 43 -34.09 8.09 10.70
CA LEU A 43 -33.96 7.06 9.67
C LEU A 43 -33.45 5.73 10.27
N ASN A 44 -32.52 5.80 11.23
CA ASN A 44 -31.95 4.65 11.94
C ASN A 44 -32.91 3.99 12.95
N LYS A 45 -34.17 4.45 13.04
CA LYS A 45 -35.22 3.89 13.92
C LYS A 45 -34.76 3.71 15.39
N ARG A 46 -33.96 4.64 15.92
CA ARG A 46 -33.49 4.71 17.33
C ARG A 46 -32.35 3.75 17.74
N LYS A 47 -31.55 3.17 16.82
CA LYS A 47 -30.32 2.45 17.19
C LYS A 47 -29.26 3.35 17.87
N ASP A 48 -29.25 4.65 17.54
CA ASP A 48 -28.21 5.60 17.97
C ASP A 48 -28.66 6.55 19.09
N LYS A 49 -29.61 6.13 19.94
CA LYS A 49 -30.29 7.03 20.88
C LYS A 49 -29.37 7.74 21.89
N ASP A 50 -28.23 7.12 22.22
CA ASP A 50 -27.30 7.60 23.25
C ASP A 50 -25.97 8.12 22.67
N SER A 51 -25.84 8.21 21.34
CA SER A 51 -24.65 8.73 20.65
C SER A 51 -24.91 10.17 20.20
N ASP A 52 -23.95 11.07 20.40
CA ASP A 52 -24.04 12.45 19.87
C ASP A 52 -24.04 12.43 18.34
N ASP A 53 -23.22 11.56 17.74
CA ASP A 53 -23.11 11.38 16.29
C ASP A 53 -24.19 10.42 15.74
N ALA A 54 -24.68 10.68 14.52
CA ALA A 54 -25.61 9.78 13.81
C ALA A 54 -24.86 8.86 12.85
N VAL A 55 -25.07 7.54 12.95
CA VAL A 55 -24.30 6.55 12.18
C VAL A 55 -24.92 6.32 10.82
N ILE A 56 -24.09 6.14 9.80
CA ILE A 56 -24.52 5.73 8.46
C ILE A 56 -23.96 4.35 8.20
N ASP A 57 -24.84 3.40 7.86
CA ASP A 57 -24.42 2.10 7.36
C ASP A 57 -23.69 2.31 6.01
N CYS A 58 -22.42 1.90 5.96
CA CYS A 58 -21.57 2.10 4.78
C CYS A 58 -20.65 0.89 4.52
N GLU A 59 -20.28 0.69 3.26
CA GLU A 59 -19.34 -0.35 2.84
C GLU A 59 -18.10 0.26 2.18
N LEU A 60 -16.89 -0.18 2.56
CA LEU A 60 -15.63 0.27 1.94
C LEU A 60 -15.41 -0.37 0.57
N ALA A 61 -14.74 0.36 -0.32
CA ALA A 61 -14.32 -0.17 -1.62
C ALA A 61 -13.19 -1.21 -1.51
N ASN A 62 -13.13 -2.11 -2.50
CA ASN A 62 -12.04 -3.08 -2.66
C ASN A 62 -10.83 -2.49 -3.40
N PHE A 63 -10.72 -1.16 -3.44
CA PHE A 63 -9.64 -0.40 -4.07
C PHE A 63 -9.45 0.92 -3.34
N GLY A 64 -8.37 1.63 -3.67
CA GLY A 64 -7.98 2.85 -2.97
C GLY A 64 -7.05 2.59 -1.79
N SER A 65 -6.55 3.69 -1.21
CA SER A 65 -5.81 3.63 0.06
C SER A 65 -6.79 3.71 1.23
N VAL A 66 -6.78 2.72 2.11
CA VAL A 66 -7.60 2.70 3.33
C VAL A 66 -6.67 2.84 4.54
N GLN A 67 -6.74 3.99 5.20
CA GLN A 67 -5.92 4.32 6.37
C GLN A 67 -6.48 3.68 7.64
N TYR A 68 -6.33 2.37 7.76
CA TYR A 68 -6.81 1.59 8.90
C TYR A 68 -6.27 2.11 10.25
N GLY A 69 -7.12 2.13 11.28
CA GLY A 69 -6.78 2.63 12.61
C GLY A 69 -6.92 4.14 12.77
N THR A 70 -7.43 4.85 11.77
CA THR A 70 -7.60 6.31 11.79
C THR A 70 -9.06 6.74 11.88
N ARG A 71 -9.28 7.98 12.31
CA ARG A 71 -10.56 8.68 12.23
C ARG A 71 -10.37 9.95 11.41
N ILE A 72 -10.99 10.00 10.24
CA ILE A 72 -10.91 11.13 9.31
C ILE A 72 -12.17 11.98 9.49
N VAL A 73 -12.01 13.29 9.64
CA VAL A 73 -13.12 14.24 9.76
C VAL A 73 -13.02 15.24 8.61
N GLY A 74 -14.12 15.45 7.90
CA GLY A 74 -14.13 16.33 6.74
C GLY A 74 -15.50 16.91 6.43
N GLU A 75 -15.50 17.82 5.47
CA GLU A 75 -16.68 18.54 5.02
C GLU A 75 -17.22 17.90 3.74
N ALA A 76 -18.54 17.71 3.68
CA ALA A 76 -19.19 17.05 2.57
C ALA A 76 -19.49 18.04 1.43
N HIS A 77 -19.08 17.70 0.22
CA HIS A 77 -19.31 18.44 -1.02
C HIS A 77 -20.04 17.56 -2.04
N ILE A 78 -20.71 18.17 -3.00
CA ILE A 78 -21.35 17.46 -4.12
C ILE A 78 -20.43 17.54 -5.34
N SER A 79 -20.18 16.41 -6.00
CA SER A 79 -19.46 16.37 -7.27
C SER A 79 -20.23 17.07 -8.39
N GLU A 80 -19.52 17.72 -9.31
CA GLU A 80 -20.08 18.22 -10.56
C GLU A 80 -19.20 17.74 -11.74
N PRO A 81 -19.70 16.86 -12.64
CA PRO A 81 -21.03 16.24 -12.61
C PRO A 81 -21.21 15.32 -11.39
N TYR A 82 -22.46 15.16 -10.94
CA TYR A 82 -22.78 14.38 -9.73
C TYR A 82 -22.34 12.92 -9.81
N ASP A 83 -22.28 12.33 -11.01
CA ASP A 83 -21.82 10.95 -11.20
C ASP A 83 -20.29 10.82 -11.33
N ALA A 84 -19.53 11.92 -11.44
CA ALA A 84 -18.07 11.94 -11.59
C ALA A 84 -17.53 11.04 -12.72
N CYS A 85 -18.30 10.82 -13.80
CA CYS A 85 -17.83 9.99 -14.91
C CYS A 85 -16.89 10.74 -15.87
N ASP A 86 -17.00 12.07 -15.91
CA ASP A 86 -16.03 12.95 -16.54
C ASP A 86 -15.16 13.64 -15.46
N LYS A 87 -14.27 14.56 -15.88
CA LYS A 87 -13.47 15.37 -14.94
C LYS A 87 -14.37 16.02 -13.90
N ALA A 88 -14.34 15.46 -12.69
CA ALA A 88 -15.11 15.98 -11.58
C ALA A 88 -14.58 17.36 -11.19
N ALA A 89 -15.48 18.22 -10.78
CA ALA A 89 -15.16 19.47 -10.12
C ALA A 89 -15.75 19.41 -8.71
N VAL A 90 -14.93 19.76 -7.73
CA VAL A 90 -15.42 20.12 -6.41
C VAL A 90 -15.76 21.60 -6.47
N GLN A 91 -17.03 21.97 -6.65
CA GLN A 91 -17.47 23.36 -6.42
C GLN A 91 -17.37 23.63 -4.90
N GLN A 92 -16.79 24.72 -4.39
CA GLN A 92 -17.05 26.12 -4.75
C GLN A 92 -15.81 27.04 -4.57
N GLY A 93 -15.49 27.80 -5.62
CA GLY A 93 -14.85 29.12 -5.60
C GLY A 93 -13.48 29.26 -4.92
N GLU A 94 -12.40 29.14 -5.71
CA GLU A 94 -11.03 29.67 -5.46
C GLU A 94 -10.39 29.50 -4.07
N LYS A 95 -11.02 28.80 -3.12
CA LYS A 95 -10.56 28.64 -1.76
C LYS A 95 -9.93 27.27 -1.63
N GLU A 96 -8.66 27.27 -1.24
CA GLU A 96 -8.05 26.11 -0.58
C GLU A 96 -9.06 25.51 0.40
N PHE A 97 -9.26 24.19 0.32
CA PHE A 97 -10.12 23.49 1.25
C PHE A 97 -9.60 23.70 2.67
N SER A 98 -10.34 24.48 3.47
CA SER A 98 -10.00 24.66 4.89
C SER A 98 -10.16 23.37 5.72
N ARG A 99 -10.81 22.35 5.15
CA ARG A 99 -11.12 21.05 5.75
C ARG A 99 -10.97 19.94 4.72
N ILE A 100 -10.81 18.69 5.16
CA ILE A 100 -10.69 17.53 4.26
C ILE A 100 -11.98 17.39 3.43
N PRO A 101 -11.92 17.42 2.07
CA PRO A 101 -13.11 17.34 1.23
C PRO A 101 -13.61 15.90 1.08
N PHE A 102 -14.83 15.65 1.54
CA PHE A 102 -15.59 14.40 1.35
C PHE A 102 -16.54 14.61 0.17
N LEU A 103 -16.32 13.95 -0.96
CA LEU A 103 -17.10 14.20 -2.17
C LEU A 103 -18.22 13.17 -2.34
N LEU A 104 -19.47 13.64 -2.40
CA LEU A 104 -20.64 12.83 -2.72
C LEU A 104 -20.77 12.65 -4.23
N VAL A 105 -20.87 11.40 -4.65
CA VAL A 105 -20.93 11.00 -6.06
C VAL A 105 -22.05 9.97 -6.27
N GLU A 106 -22.85 10.12 -7.33
CA GLU A 106 -23.91 9.16 -7.68
C GLU A 106 -23.37 7.91 -8.37
N ARG A 107 -23.95 6.77 -8.03
CA ARG A 107 -23.79 5.53 -8.79
C ARG A 107 -24.48 5.61 -10.16
N GLY A 108 -23.79 5.14 -11.20
CA GLY A 108 -24.34 5.00 -12.56
C GLY A 108 -23.32 5.40 -13.64
N ASN A 109 -23.63 5.16 -14.92
CA ASN A 109 -22.92 5.65 -16.12
C ASN A 109 -21.46 5.17 -16.36
N CYS A 110 -20.67 4.93 -15.31
CA CYS A 110 -19.29 4.44 -15.38
C CYS A 110 -18.94 3.58 -14.14
N ALA A 111 -17.77 2.95 -14.12
CA ALA A 111 -17.34 2.06 -13.04
C ALA A 111 -16.98 2.83 -11.76
N PHE A 112 -17.01 2.16 -10.60
CA PHE A 112 -16.71 2.79 -9.31
C PHE A 112 -15.30 3.36 -9.23
N ALA A 113 -14.28 2.61 -9.69
CA ALA A 113 -12.90 3.06 -9.66
C ALA A 113 -12.70 4.35 -10.49
N ASP A 114 -13.33 4.44 -11.66
CA ASP A 114 -13.25 5.63 -12.53
C ASP A 114 -13.82 6.88 -11.83
N LYS A 115 -14.95 6.72 -11.13
CA LYS A 115 -15.57 7.80 -10.34
C LYS A 115 -14.65 8.33 -9.26
N VAL A 116 -14.08 7.41 -8.48
CA VAL A 116 -13.21 7.77 -7.35
C VAL A 116 -11.89 8.35 -7.86
N TYR A 117 -11.35 7.84 -8.98
CA TYR A 117 -10.20 8.41 -9.65
C TYR A 117 -10.47 9.86 -10.11
N ASN A 118 -11.57 10.11 -10.82
CA ASN A 118 -11.92 11.45 -11.28
C ASN A 118 -12.15 12.42 -10.10
N ALA A 119 -12.77 11.95 -9.02
CA ALA A 119 -12.94 12.72 -7.78
C ALA A 119 -11.60 13.04 -7.09
N GLN A 120 -10.68 12.08 -7.06
CA GLN A 120 -9.32 12.28 -6.55
C GLN A 120 -8.58 13.36 -7.33
N GLU A 121 -8.64 13.33 -8.67
CA GLU A 121 -8.03 14.35 -9.52
C GLU A 121 -8.65 15.74 -9.30
N ALA A 122 -9.89 15.80 -8.81
CA ALA A 122 -10.57 17.02 -8.41
C ALA A 122 -10.18 17.54 -7.01
N GLY A 123 -9.30 16.81 -6.29
CA GLY A 123 -8.83 17.16 -4.95
C GLY A 123 -9.64 16.55 -3.80
N ALA A 124 -10.59 15.65 -4.08
CA ALA A 124 -11.28 14.90 -3.03
C ALA A 124 -10.29 14.03 -2.23
N GLN A 125 -10.51 13.90 -0.93
CA GLN A 125 -9.70 13.06 -0.05
C GLN A 125 -10.47 11.82 0.42
N ILE A 126 -11.80 11.89 0.42
CA ILE A 126 -12.71 10.77 0.67
C ILE A 126 -13.85 10.86 -0.33
N VAL A 127 -14.30 9.73 -0.88
CA VAL A 127 -15.46 9.69 -1.78
C VAL A 127 -16.59 8.88 -1.16
N ILE A 128 -17.79 9.44 -1.20
CA ILE A 128 -19.02 8.79 -0.76
C ILE A 128 -19.85 8.50 -2.00
N ILE A 129 -19.86 7.25 -2.42
CA ILE A 129 -20.71 6.78 -3.51
C ILE A 129 -22.12 6.58 -2.96
N VAL A 130 -23.08 7.29 -3.54
CA VAL A 130 -24.50 7.24 -3.21
C VAL A 130 -25.21 6.31 -4.20
N ASP A 131 -25.90 5.30 -3.69
CA ASP A 131 -26.71 4.43 -4.53
C ASP A 131 -27.83 5.19 -5.25
N ASN A 132 -28.19 4.74 -6.45
CA ASN A 132 -29.28 5.30 -7.25
C ASN A 132 -30.60 4.52 -7.08
N GLY A 133 -30.60 3.45 -6.28
CA GLY A 133 -31.77 2.64 -5.96
C GLY A 133 -32.30 1.77 -7.11
N GLN A 134 -31.57 1.66 -8.22
CA GLN A 134 -32.02 0.89 -9.39
C GLN A 134 -31.81 -0.63 -9.24
N GLN A 135 -30.94 -1.07 -8.32
CA GLN A 135 -30.63 -2.48 -8.12
C GLN A 135 -30.90 -2.92 -6.68
N ARG A 136 -31.47 -4.12 -6.53
CA ARG A 136 -31.71 -4.76 -5.22
C ARG A 136 -30.55 -5.70 -4.89
N GLY A 137 -29.91 -5.52 -3.74
CA GLY A 137 -28.85 -6.41 -3.24
C GLY A 137 -27.73 -5.64 -2.53
N ASN A 138 -26.81 -6.37 -1.90
CA ASN A 138 -25.57 -5.77 -1.36
C ASN A 138 -24.67 -5.38 -2.54
N VAL A 139 -24.13 -4.16 -2.51
CA VAL A 139 -23.31 -3.61 -3.59
C VAL A 139 -21.88 -3.55 -3.13
N ILE A 140 -21.02 -4.28 -3.82
CA ILE A 140 -19.59 -4.30 -3.54
C ILE A 140 -18.90 -3.46 -4.60
N MET A 141 -18.10 -2.49 -4.16
CA MET A 141 -17.33 -1.64 -5.08
C MET A 141 -16.05 -2.37 -5.47
N ILE A 142 -16.12 -3.10 -6.57
CA ILE A 142 -15.02 -3.88 -7.15
C ILE A 142 -14.23 -3.00 -8.12
N ASP A 143 -12.92 -3.25 -8.17
CA ASP A 143 -12.02 -2.65 -9.15
C ASP A 143 -12.30 -3.18 -10.58
N ASN A 144 -12.30 -2.31 -11.58
CA ASN A 144 -12.39 -2.64 -13.01
C ASN A 144 -11.00 -2.77 -13.70
N GLY A 145 -9.91 -2.70 -12.93
CA GLY A 145 -8.53 -2.65 -13.43
C GLY A 145 -7.89 -1.27 -13.37
N HIS A 146 -8.61 -0.22 -12.95
CA HIS A 146 -8.09 1.13 -12.74
C HIS A 146 -7.87 1.49 -11.26
N GLY A 147 -8.21 0.61 -10.33
CA GLY A 147 -8.13 0.83 -8.89
C GLY A 147 -6.71 1.07 -8.39
N SER A 148 -5.68 0.59 -9.11
CA SER A 148 -4.28 0.92 -8.80
C SER A 148 -3.94 2.41 -8.92
N ASN A 149 -4.75 3.18 -9.66
CA ASN A 149 -4.60 4.64 -9.79
C ASN A 149 -5.38 5.41 -8.71
N VAL A 150 -6.17 4.69 -7.91
CA VAL A 150 -6.95 5.26 -6.81
C VAL A 150 -6.13 5.12 -5.52
N HIS A 151 -5.95 6.25 -4.85
CA HIS A 151 -5.12 6.41 -3.66
C HIS A 151 -5.88 7.06 -2.49
N ILE A 152 -7.18 7.26 -2.64
CA ILE A 152 -8.07 7.78 -1.59
C ILE A 152 -9.10 6.73 -1.17
N THR A 153 -9.62 6.85 0.05
CA THR A 153 -10.66 5.94 0.56
C THR A 153 -12.02 6.28 -0.04
N SER A 154 -12.81 5.26 -0.36
CA SER A 154 -14.21 5.45 -0.75
C SER A 154 -15.15 4.51 -0.02
N VAL A 155 -16.36 5.00 0.24
CA VAL A 155 -17.44 4.27 0.90
C VAL A 155 -18.72 4.33 0.08
N PHE A 156 -19.52 3.27 0.15
CA PHE A 156 -20.83 3.17 -0.46
C PHE A 156 -21.91 3.39 0.60
N ILE A 157 -22.91 4.20 0.30
CA ILE A 157 -24.08 4.42 1.16
C ILE A 157 -25.37 4.27 0.36
N THR A 158 -26.47 3.95 1.06
CA THR A 158 -27.77 3.83 0.42
C THR A 158 -28.29 5.18 -0.07
N LYS A 159 -29.23 5.12 -1.02
CA LYS A 159 -29.88 6.29 -1.59
C LYS A 159 -30.53 7.17 -0.53
N GLU A 160 -31.17 6.57 0.47
CA GLU A 160 -31.89 7.30 1.53
C GLU A 160 -30.95 8.21 2.33
N TYR A 161 -29.77 7.72 2.72
CA TYR A 161 -28.78 8.55 3.41
C TYR A 161 -28.23 9.63 2.49
N GLY A 162 -27.87 9.28 1.26
CA GLY A 162 -27.28 10.22 0.31
C GLY A 162 -28.21 11.36 -0.09
N ASP A 163 -29.51 11.10 -0.30
CA ASP A 163 -30.51 12.12 -0.62
C ASP A 163 -30.64 13.17 0.48
N ILE A 164 -30.70 12.73 1.75
CA ILE A 164 -30.80 13.62 2.90
C ILE A 164 -29.55 14.50 2.99
N ILE A 165 -28.34 13.90 2.89
CA ILE A 165 -27.09 14.65 2.97
C ILE A 165 -27.00 15.69 1.83
N LYS A 166 -27.33 15.26 0.60
CA LYS A 166 -27.32 16.11 -0.59
C LYS A 166 -28.25 17.31 -0.46
N GLU A 167 -29.45 17.12 0.11
CA GLU A 167 -30.40 18.22 0.36
C GLU A 167 -29.82 19.28 1.30
N TYR A 168 -29.15 18.86 2.38
CA TYR A 168 -28.55 19.78 3.34
C TYR A 168 -27.38 20.57 2.74
N ILE A 169 -26.52 19.92 1.93
CA ILE A 169 -25.43 20.61 1.21
C ILE A 169 -26.01 21.65 0.25
N LYS A 170 -27.06 21.30 -0.53
CA LYS A 170 -27.71 22.22 -1.48
C LYS A 170 -28.32 23.45 -0.80
N ASN A 171 -28.77 23.30 0.45
CA ASN A 171 -29.28 24.38 1.27
C ASN A 171 -28.18 25.23 1.95
N GLN A 172 -26.94 25.19 1.44
CA GLN A 172 -25.77 25.93 1.92
C GLN A 172 -25.46 25.67 3.41
N LYS A 173 -25.75 24.46 3.90
CA LYS A 173 -25.35 24.04 5.24
C LYS A 173 -24.02 23.29 5.15
N ASN A 174 -23.09 23.63 6.04
CA ASN A 174 -21.85 22.88 6.19
C ASN A 174 -22.18 21.53 6.82
N VAL A 175 -21.93 20.44 6.09
CA VAL A 175 -22.15 19.08 6.56
C VAL A 175 -20.81 18.48 6.94
N MET A 176 -20.63 18.15 8.22
CA MET A 176 -19.41 17.55 8.74
C MET A 176 -19.62 16.05 8.93
N LEU A 177 -18.73 15.28 8.32
CA LEU A 177 -18.72 13.83 8.36
C LEU A 177 -17.46 13.34 9.07
N SER A 178 -17.58 12.18 9.71
CA SER A 178 -16.46 11.47 10.28
C SER A 178 -16.48 10.01 9.87
N LEU A 179 -15.38 9.55 9.28
CA LEU A 179 -15.14 8.17 8.89
C LEU A 179 -14.10 7.55 9.84
N GLU A 180 -14.52 6.57 10.63
CA GLU A 180 -13.66 5.77 11.49
C GLU A 180 -13.32 4.45 10.80
N LEU A 181 -12.05 4.27 10.44
CA LEU A 181 -11.54 3.09 9.74
C LEU A 181 -11.04 2.08 10.77
N VAL A 182 -11.91 1.18 11.18
CA VAL A 182 -11.64 0.30 12.32
C VAL A 182 -10.59 -0.76 11.98
N GLN A 183 -9.58 -0.91 12.85
CA GLN A 183 -8.59 -1.98 12.79
C GLN A 183 -8.57 -2.77 14.11
N LYS A 184 -8.70 -4.09 14.04
CA LYS A 184 -8.56 -4.97 15.20
C LYS A 184 -7.08 -5.12 15.55
N ARG A 185 -6.70 -4.51 16.68
CA ARG A 185 -5.33 -4.54 17.21
C ARG A 185 -5.12 -5.72 18.16
N LEU A 186 -4.02 -6.42 17.96
CA LEU A 186 -3.57 -7.56 18.77
C LEU A 186 -2.07 -7.46 19.05
N ASN A 187 -1.54 -8.29 19.95
CA ASN A 187 -0.09 -8.34 20.22
C ASN A 187 0.69 -9.04 19.09
N HIS A 188 -0.01 -9.80 18.25
CA HIS A 188 0.50 -10.42 17.03
C HIS A 188 -0.49 -10.17 15.90
N SER A 189 -0.03 -10.16 14.66
CA SER A 189 -0.88 -10.04 13.48
C SER A 189 -0.98 -11.38 12.77
N SER A 190 -2.20 -11.89 12.59
CA SER A 190 -2.48 -13.07 11.77
C SER A 190 -3.05 -12.61 10.44
N VAL A 191 -2.30 -12.83 9.37
CA VAL A 191 -2.64 -12.43 8.01
C VAL A 191 -2.90 -13.70 7.20
N ARG A 192 -4.01 -13.72 6.48
CA ARG A 192 -4.33 -14.80 5.56
C ARG A 192 -4.53 -14.24 4.18
N LEU A 193 -3.80 -14.79 3.22
CA LEU A 193 -3.89 -14.45 1.81
C LEU A 193 -4.77 -15.51 1.14
N TRP A 194 -5.93 -15.09 0.67
CA TRP A 194 -6.85 -15.91 -0.10
C TRP A 194 -6.39 -15.83 -1.55
N LEU A 195 -5.77 -16.89 -2.06
CA LEU A 195 -5.06 -16.90 -3.32
C LEU A 195 -5.70 -17.84 -4.34
N ASP A 196 -5.73 -17.40 -5.59
CA ASP A 196 -5.97 -18.24 -6.76
C ASP A 196 -4.64 -18.46 -7.48
N LEU A 197 -4.21 -19.73 -7.56
CA LEU A 197 -2.95 -20.14 -8.17
C LEU A 197 -2.84 -19.77 -9.66
N SER A 198 -3.97 -19.62 -10.33
CA SER A 198 -4.08 -19.27 -11.75
C SER A 198 -4.33 -17.78 -11.98
N SER A 199 -4.26 -16.95 -10.93
CA SER A 199 -4.55 -15.52 -11.02
C SER A 199 -3.27 -14.67 -11.03
N PRO A 200 -3.06 -13.84 -12.07
CA PRO A 200 -1.93 -12.92 -12.11
C PRO A 200 -2.04 -11.84 -11.02
N TYR A 201 -3.26 -11.55 -10.54
CA TYR A 201 -3.49 -10.65 -9.41
C TYR A 201 -2.99 -11.25 -8.09
N SER A 202 -3.18 -12.55 -7.87
CA SER A 202 -2.61 -13.25 -6.71
C SER A 202 -1.09 -13.24 -6.74
N ASN A 203 -0.50 -13.45 -7.93
CA ASN A 203 0.95 -13.34 -8.14
C ASN A 203 1.46 -11.92 -7.84
N LYS A 204 0.79 -10.88 -8.33
CA LYS A 204 1.16 -9.48 -8.04
C LYS A 204 1.09 -9.18 -6.54
N LEU A 205 0.04 -9.63 -5.85
CA LEU A 205 -0.13 -9.46 -4.41
C LEU A 205 1.05 -10.06 -3.65
N VAL A 206 1.32 -11.36 -3.84
CA VAL A 206 2.40 -12.05 -3.11
C VAL A 206 3.77 -11.48 -3.44
N HIS A 207 4.02 -11.18 -4.73
CA HIS A 207 5.27 -10.59 -5.19
C HIS A 207 5.54 -9.21 -4.56
N THR A 208 4.53 -8.34 -4.50
CA THR A 208 4.69 -7.00 -3.90
C THR A 208 4.72 -7.04 -2.38
N LEU A 209 4.09 -8.01 -1.73
CA LEU A 209 4.07 -8.16 -0.28
C LEU A 209 5.39 -8.69 0.29
N LEU A 210 6.11 -9.55 -0.43
CA LEU A 210 7.39 -10.13 0.03
C LEU A 210 8.41 -9.07 0.51
N PRO A 211 8.79 -8.06 -0.29
CA PRO A 211 9.77 -7.05 0.16
C PRO A 211 9.27 -6.27 1.38
N VAL A 212 7.96 -6.00 1.47
CA VAL A 212 7.37 -5.34 2.64
C VAL A 212 7.49 -6.23 3.88
N ARG A 213 7.11 -7.51 3.76
CA ARG A 213 7.22 -8.50 4.84
C ARG A 213 8.65 -8.67 5.33
N GLN A 214 9.65 -8.59 4.46
CA GLN A 214 11.06 -8.63 4.82
C GLN A 214 11.48 -7.38 5.63
N ARG A 215 11.02 -6.18 5.24
CA ARG A 215 11.30 -4.93 5.98
C ARG A 215 10.73 -4.96 7.39
N ILE A 216 9.48 -5.43 7.56
CA ILE A 216 8.79 -5.44 8.86
C ILE A 216 9.01 -6.73 9.66
N ALA A 217 10.06 -7.50 9.36
CA ALA A 217 10.20 -8.87 9.83
C ALA A 217 10.45 -9.07 11.33
N LYS A 218 10.79 -8.00 12.07
CA LYS A 218 10.98 -8.05 13.52
C LYS A 218 9.65 -8.03 14.29
N ASN A 219 8.55 -7.67 13.64
CA ASN A 219 7.22 -7.66 14.25
C ASN A 219 6.63 -9.08 14.29
N ASP A 220 5.78 -9.37 15.29
CA ASP A 220 5.11 -10.66 15.42
C ASP A 220 3.95 -10.77 14.41
N ILE A 221 4.30 -11.11 13.17
CA ILE A 221 3.39 -11.24 12.03
C ILE A 221 3.50 -12.66 11.47
N LYS A 222 2.35 -13.31 11.29
CA LYS A 222 2.25 -14.62 10.66
C LYS A 222 1.35 -14.55 9.44
N ILE A 223 1.89 -14.89 8.28
CA ILE A 223 1.16 -14.86 7.00
C ILE A 223 0.84 -16.28 6.57
N TYR A 224 -0.39 -16.59 6.18
CA TYR A 224 -0.80 -17.92 5.74
C TYR A 224 -1.46 -17.86 4.35
N PRO A 225 -1.09 -18.73 3.40
CA PRO A 225 -1.89 -18.94 2.21
C PRO A 225 -3.20 -19.65 2.55
N SER A 226 -4.25 -19.29 1.83
CA SER A 226 -5.54 -19.95 1.83
C SER A 226 -5.96 -20.18 0.39
N PHE A 227 -6.52 -21.35 0.11
CA PHE A 227 -6.94 -21.77 -1.21
C PHE A 227 -8.39 -22.23 -1.17
N ASP A 228 -9.11 -22.07 -2.28
CA ASP A 228 -10.50 -22.53 -2.39
C ASP A 228 -10.56 -24.06 -2.50
N ILE A 229 -10.56 -24.72 -1.35
CA ILE A 229 -10.61 -26.18 -1.24
C ILE A 229 -11.92 -26.59 -0.56
N THR A 230 -12.67 -27.47 -1.22
CA THR A 230 -13.92 -28.03 -0.71
C THR A 230 -13.79 -29.52 -0.43
N LYS A 231 -14.38 -29.97 0.68
CA LYS A 231 -14.40 -31.38 1.09
C LYS A 231 -15.70 -32.05 0.65
N LYS A 232 -15.62 -33.18 -0.03
CA LYS A 232 -16.75 -34.06 -0.39
C LYS A 232 -16.59 -35.42 0.31
N VAL A 233 -17.61 -35.82 1.06
CA VAL A 233 -17.64 -37.09 1.81
C VAL A 233 -18.59 -38.12 1.14
N GLU A 234 -19.52 -37.66 0.30
CA GLU A 234 -20.53 -38.49 -0.38
C GLU A 234 -20.24 -38.59 -1.90
N ASN A 235 -20.68 -39.68 -2.55
CA ASN A 235 -20.57 -39.92 -4.01
C ASN A 235 -19.14 -40.12 -4.58
N ILE A 236 -18.23 -40.73 -3.82
CA ILE A 236 -16.82 -41.00 -4.22
C ILE A 236 -16.71 -41.93 -5.46
N ASN A 237 -17.79 -42.65 -5.81
CA ASN A 237 -17.80 -43.59 -6.93
C ASN A 237 -17.73 -42.91 -8.31
N LYS A 238 -17.90 -41.58 -8.40
CA LYS A 238 -17.73 -40.83 -9.64
C LYS A 238 -16.35 -40.16 -9.65
N LYS A 239 -15.52 -40.53 -10.62
CA LYS A 239 -14.26 -39.83 -10.89
C LYS A 239 -14.57 -38.39 -11.30
N ASP A 240 -14.18 -37.43 -10.47
CA ASP A 240 -14.27 -36.00 -10.72
C ASP A 240 -12.85 -35.49 -11.01
N SER A 241 -12.63 -34.90 -12.19
CA SER A 241 -11.31 -34.38 -12.59
C SER A 241 -10.85 -33.22 -11.72
N ASN A 242 -11.77 -32.60 -10.98
CA ASN A 242 -11.47 -31.45 -10.13
C ASN A 242 -11.19 -31.83 -8.68
N CYS A 243 -11.11 -33.13 -8.38
CA CYS A 243 -10.95 -33.64 -7.04
C CYS A 243 -9.79 -34.64 -6.90
N MET A 244 -9.02 -34.51 -5.82
CA MET A 244 -8.13 -35.57 -5.34
C MET A 244 -8.87 -36.45 -4.32
N THR A 245 -8.71 -37.76 -4.46
CA THR A 245 -9.33 -38.74 -3.54
C THR A 245 -8.28 -39.31 -2.60
N PHE A 246 -8.54 -39.23 -1.29
CA PHE A 246 -7.73 -39.82 -0.23
C PHE A 246 -8.61 -40.75 0.59
N SER A 247 -8.34 -42.05 0.53
CA SER A 247 -9.18 -43.07 1.18
C SER A 247 -10.68 -42.96 0.80
N ARG A 248 -11.54 -42.41 1.67
CA ARG A 248 -12.98 -42.19 1.43
C ARG A 248 -13.37 -40.70 1.49
N VAL A 249 -12.44 -39.81 1.20
CA VAL A 249 -12.66 -38.36 1.21
C VAL A 249 -12.14 -37.79 -0.09
N GLN A 250 -12.87 -36.84 -0.67
CA GLN A 250 -12.41 -36.07 -1.81
C GLN A 250 -12.21 -34.62 -1.40
N TYR A 251 -11.10 -34.02 -1.82
CA TYR A 251 -10.92 -32.57 -1.78
C TYR A 251 -10.89 -32.06 -3.21
N CYS A 252 -11.59 -30.96 -3.45
CA CYS A 252 -11.80 -30.41 -4.77
C CYS A 252 -11.50 -28.92 -4.79
N ALA A 253 -11.06 -28.42 -5.93
CA ALA A 253 -10.89 -27.00 -6.19
C ALA A 253 -11.58 -26.62 -7.51
N PRO A 254 -11.90 -25.33 -7.72
CA PRO A 254 -12.33 -24.84 -9.03
C PRO A 254 -11.31 -25.19 -10.12
N ASP A 255 -11.81 -25.53 -11.30
CA ASP A 255 -10.97 -25.75 -12.48
C ASP A 255 -10.58 -24.38 -13.06
N PRO A 256 -9.28 -24.04 -13.15
CA PRO A 256 -8.83 -22.75 -13.66
C PRO A 256 -9.09 -22.56 -15.17
N ASP A 257 -9.32 -23.65 -15.93
CA ASP A 257 -9.65 -23.59 -17.35
C ASP A 257 -11.13 -23.31 -17.60
N LEU A 258 -11.98 -23.62 -16.62
CA LEU A 258 -13.40 -23.38 -16.69
C LEU A 258 -13.70 -21.95 -16.25
N PRO A 259 -14.65 -21.27 -16.91
CA PRO A 259 -15.05 -19.94 -16.49
C PRO A 259 -15.61 -20.00 -15.06
N GLN A 260 -14.96 -19.29 -14.15
CA GLN A 260 -15.53 -18.98 -12.84
C GLN A 260 -16.41 -17.74 -13.00
N GLY A 261 -17.71 -17.93 -13.23
CA GLY A 261 -18.60 -16.79 -13.50
C GLY A 261 -18.62 -16.38 -14.98
N ASP A 262 -18.76 -15.07 -15.25
CA ASP A 262 -18.90 -14.24 -16.48
C ASP A 262 -18.60 -14.77 -17.91
N GLY A 263 -18.25 -16.04 -18.08
CA GLY A 263 -18.55 -16.83 -19.27
C GLY A 263 -17.39 -17.01 -20.23
N ILE A 264 -16.20 -16.49 -19.90
CA ILE A 264 -15.01 -16.61 -20.74
C ILE A 264 -14.16 -17.79 -20.25
N ALA A 265 -14.34 -18.96 -20.86
CA ALA A 265 -13.45 -20.09 -20.64
C ALA A 265 -12.03 -19.72 -21.07
N GLN A 266 -11.08 -19.78 -20.14
CA GLN A 266 -9.67 -19.73 -20.51
C GLN A 266 -9.35 -21.05 -21.20
N LYS A 267 -9.39 -21.07 -22.54
CA LYS A 267 -9.04 -22.22 -23.39
C LYS A 267 -7.54 -22.61 -23.31
N ASN A 268 -6.88 -22.30 -22.21
CA ASN A 268 -5.44 -22.39 -22.08
C ASN A 268 -4.97 -23.73 -21.50
N ASN A 269 -5.89 -24.62 -21.10
CA ASN A 269 -5.55 -26.00 -20.73
C ASN A 269 -4.44 -26.02 -19.64
N VAL A 270 -4.58 -25.13 -18.67
CA VAL A 270 -3.62 -24.77 -17.63
C VAL A 270 -3.50 -25.89 -16.61
N ALA A 271 -4.62 -26.33 -16.01
CA ALA A 271 -4.63 -27.33 -14.94
C ALA A 271 -6.07 -27.78 -14.64
N SER A 272 -6.24 -28.98 -14.06
CA SER A 272 -7.53 -29.40 -13.49
C SER A 272 -7.69 -28.91 -12.05
N GLY A 273 -8.91 -28.95 -11.50
CA GLY A 273 -9.11 -28.69 -10.07
C GLY A 273 -8.31 -29.67 -9.17
N ALA A 274 -8.08 -30.91 -9.60
CA ALA A 274 -7.25 -31.85 -8.84
C ALA A 274 -5.77 -31.42 -8.81
N ASP A 275 -5.26 -30.82 -9.88
CA ASP A 275 -3.91 -30.26 -9.92
C ASP A 275 -3.76 -29.07 -8.98
N VAL A 276 -4.80 -28.22 -8.88
CA VAL A 276 -4.88 -27.12 -7.91
C VAL A 276 -4.84 -27.65 -6.47
N VAL A 277 -5.60 -28.70 -6.15
CA VAL A 277 -5.52 -29.34 -4.81
C VAL A 277 -4.12 -29.87 -4.54
N GLY A 278 -3.51 -30.55 -5.51
CA GLY A 278 -2.16 -31.09 -5.36
C GLY A 278 -1.11 -30.01 -5.12
N GLU A 279 -1.26 -28.86 -5.76
CA GLU A 279 -0.37 -27.71 -5.57
C GLU A 279 -0.63 -26.98 -4.25
N ALA A 280 -1.89 -26.83 -3.84
CA ALA A 280 -2.24 -26.31 -2.52
C ALA A 280 -1.57 -27.13 -1.40
N ILE A 281 -1.55 -28.47 -1.49
CA ILE A 281 -0.85 -29.34 -0.55
C ILE A 281 0.65 -28.99 -0.49
N ARG A 282 1.33 -28.87 -1.64
CA ARG A 282 2.77 -28.53 -1.68
C ARG A 282 3.05 -27.20 -0.99
N GLN A 283 2.28 -26.18 -1.31
CA GLN A 283 2.47 -24.84 -0.75
C GLN A 283 2.18 -24.79 0.76
N LEU A 284 1.14 -25.47 1.21
CA LEU A 284 0.82 -25.59 2.64
C LEU A 284 1.93 -26.35 3.39
N CYS A 285 2.50 -27.40 2.79
CA CYS A 285 3.64 -28.14 3.35
C CYS A 285 4.92 -27.30 3.43
N ILE A 286 5.20 -26.47 2.43
CA ILE A 286 6.35 -25.54 2.45
C ILE A 286 6.12 -24.47 3.52
N ARG A 287 4.90 -23.93 3.59
CA ARG A 287 4.55 -22.90 4.58
C ARG A 287 4.63 -23.39 6.02
N ASP A 288 4.22 -24.63 6.28
CA ASP A 288 4.30 -25.26 7.62
C ASP A 288 5.75 -25.35 8.13
N GLN A 289 6.72 -25.39 7.22
CA GLN A 289 8.16 -25.36 7.54
C GLN A 289 8.70 -23.94 7.66
N SER A 290 8.45 -23.10 6.66
CA SER A 290 9.02 -21.74 6.60
C SER A 290 8.14 -20.81 5.78
N GLU A 291 7.79 -19.66 6.38
CA GLU A 291 7.08 -18.58 5.69
C GLU A 291 7.91 -17.98 4.55
N GLU A 292 9.21 -17.77 4.77
CA GLU A 292 10.13 -17.24 3.76
C GLU A 292 10.30 -18.21 2.59
N ALA A 293 10.45 -19.51 2.86
CA ALA A 293 10.53 -20.53 1.82
C ALA A 293 9.24 -20.58 1.00
N TRP A 294 8.08 -20.40 1.64
CA TRP A 294 6.80 -20.35 0.94
C TRP A 294 6.69 -19.13 0.03
N PHE A 295 7.07 -17.92 0.46
CA PHE A 295 7.08 -16.74 -0.41
C PHE A 295 7.99 -16.93 -1.63
N ASN A 296 9.19 -17.45 -1.41
CA ASN A 296 10.15 -17.73 -2.48
C ASN A 296 9.61 -18.79 -3.46
N TYR A 297 9.03 -19.87 -2.93
CA TYR A 297 8.40 -20.91 -3.73
C TYR A 297 7.21 -20.36 -4.54
N TYR A 298 6.34 -19.56 -3.91
CA TYR A 298 5.16 -19.00 -4.57
C TYR A 298 5.55 -18.13 -5.77
N ASN A 299 6.53 -17.24 -5.58
CA ASN A 299 7.01 -16.38 -6.66
C ASN A 299 7.68 -17.19 -7.79
N GLU A 300 8.47 -18.21 -7.46
CA GLU A 300 9.07 -19.12 -8.44
C GLU A 300 7.98 -19.90 -9.21
N PHE A 301 7.03 -20.49 -8.50
CA PHE A 301 5.91 -21.22 -9.10
C PHE A 301 5.04 -20.30 -9.98
N GLY A 302 4.62 -19.14 -9.48
CA GLY A 302 3.81 -18.18 -10.21
C GLY A 302 4.51 -17.62 -11.46
N THR A 303 5.84 -17.53 -11.46
CA THR A 303 6.62 -17.05 -12.61
C THR A 303 6.74 -18.10 -13.71
N TYR A 304 7.00 -19.37 -13.36
CA TYR A 304 7.36 -20.40 -14.35
C TYR A 304 6.28 -21.45 -14.60
N CYS A 305 5.33 -21.63 -13.67
CA CYS A 305 4.33 -22.69 -13.74
C CYS A 305 2.95 -22.19 -14.19
N TYR A 306 2.70 -20.88 -14.14
CA TYR A 306 1.43 -20.27 -14.53
C TYR A 306 1.01 -20.60 -15.97
N PHE A 307 1.96 -20.63 -16.91
CA PHE A 307 1.70 -20.93 -18.33
C PHE A 307 2.03 -22.37 -18.73
N ALA A 308 2.36 -23.25 -17.79
CA ALA A 308 2.74 -24.63 -18.09
C ALA A 308 1.48 -25.52 -18.12
N PRO A 309 0.96 -25.90 -19.31
CA PRO A 309 -0.26 -26.68 -19.38
C PRO A 309 -0.08 -28.07 -18.73
N TYR A 310 -0.97 -28.40 -17.80
CA TYR A 310 -1.20 -29.74 -17.23
C TYR A 310 -0.05 -30.42 -16.48
N ASP A 311 0.95 -29.69 -16.01
CA ASP A 311 2.03 -30.32 -15.24
C ASP A 311 2.52 -29.48 -14.06
N TYR A 312 1.59 -28.99 -13.24
CA TYR A 312 1.89 -28.34 -11.95
C TYR A 312 2.83 -29.19 -11.11
N LYS A 313 2.67 -30.52 -11.13
CA LYS A 313 3.54 -31.43 -10.39
C LYS A 313 5.00 -31.36 -10.86
N LYS A 314 5.27 -31.56 -12.16
CA LYS A 314 6.64 -31.49 -12.68
C LYS A 314 7.23 -30.09 -12.56
N CYS A 315 6.40 -29.06 -12.73
CA CYS A 315 6.86 -27.70 -12.56
C CYS A 315 7.27 -27.43 -11.11
N ALA A 316 6.42 -27.82 -10.15
CA ALA A 316 6.73 -27.76 -8.72
C ALA A 316 8.01 -28.51 -8.34
N GLU A 317 8.27 -29.69 -8.92
CA GLU A 317 9.52 -30.45 -8.71
C GLU A 317 10.77 -29.70 -9.18
N GLY A 318 10.63 -28.81 -10.17
CA GLY A 318 11.68 -27.88 -10.60
C GLY A 318 11.81 -26.68 -9.66
N SER A 319 10.69 -26.05 -9.32
CA SER A 319 10.62 -24.85 -8.48
C SER A 319 11.14 -25.10 -7.07
N VAL A 320 10.78 -26.22 -6.46
CA VAL A 320 11.17 -26.56 -5.08
C VAL A 320 12.69 -26.65 -4.90
N LYS A 321 13.42 -27.07 -5.94
CA LYS A 321 14.88 -27.19 -5.91
C LYS A 321 15.61 -25.84 -5.91
N LYS A 322 14.91 -24.77 -6.28
CA LYS A 322 15.45 -23.40 -6.32
C LYS A 322 15.19 -22.62 -5.04
N VAL A 323 14.36 -23.17 -4.14
CA VAL A 323 14.01 -22.53 -2.87
C VAL A 323 15.09 -22.85 -1.83
N SER A 324 15.72 -21.80 -1.30
CA SER A 324 16.64 -21.92 -0.17
C SER A 324 15.88 -22.19 1.14
N ASN A 325 16.56 -22.75 2.13
CA ASN A 325 16.03 -22.97 3.49
C ASN A 325 14.78 -23.88 3.55
N LEU A 326 14.66 -24.83 2.63
CA LEU A 326 13.62 -25.85 2.63
C LEU A 326 14.24 -27.23 2.83
N ASP A 327 13.75 -27.98 3.83
CA ASP A 327 14.11 -29.38 4.02
C ASP A 327 13.30 -30.24 3.05
N LEU A 328 13.97 -30.78 2.02
CA LEU A 328 13.32 -31.57 0.98
C LEU A 328 12.78 -32.91 1.48
N ASP A 329 13.38 -33.49 2.52
CA ASP A 329 12.92 -34.75 3.12
C ASP A 329 11.65 -34.50 3.94
N GLN A 330 11.63 -33.42 4.74
CA GLN A 330 10.43 -33.00 5.47
C GLN A 330 9.30 -32.60 4.51
N TYR A 331 9.62 -31.87 3.45
CA TYR A 331 8.67 -31.52 2.39
C TYR A 331 8.05 -32.77 1.76
N LYS A 332 8.89 -33.71 1.31
CA LYS A 332 8.42 -34.95 0.70
C LYS A 332 7.51 -35.72 1.65
N LYS A 333 7.95 -35.89 2.90
CA LYS A 333 7.16 -36.56 3.96
C LYS A 333 5.79 -35.89 4.14
N CYS A 334 5.73 -34.56 4.17
CA CYS A 334 4.47 -33.82 4.32
C CYS A 334 3.52 -34.05 3.14
N THR A 335 4.04 -34.07 1.90
CA THR A 335 3.24 -34.26 0.69
C THR A 335 2.78 -35.69 0.43
N GLU A 336 3.31 -36.67 1.17
CA GLU A 336 2.99 -38.10 1.04
C GLU A 336 2.20 -38.65 2.25
N ASP A 337 2.24 -37.98 3.41
CA ASP A 337 1.52 -38.38 4.62
C ASP A 337 0.04 -37.95 4.59
N GLU A 338 -0.87 -38.91 4.34
CA GLU A 338 -2.32 -38.66 4.33
C GLU A 338 -2.83 -37.97 5.60
N THR A 339 -2.29 -38.27 6.78
CA THR A 339 -2.72 -37.65 8.04
C THR A 339 -2.40 -36.16 8.04
N LYS A 340 -1.20 -35.81 7.57
CA LYS A 340 -0.79 -34.41 7.44
C LYS A 340 -1.62 -33.69 6.38
N ILE A 341 -1.85 -34.32 5.22
CA ILE A 341 -2.70 -33.78 4.15
C ILE A 341 -4.12 -33.47 4.66
N PHE A 342 -4.75 -34.40 5.39
CA PHE A 342 -6.06 -34.18 5.98
C PHE A 342 -6.06 -32.96 6.92
N SER A 343 -5.06 -32.84 7.79
CA SER A 343 -4.96 -31.70 8.71
C SER A 343 -4.82 -30.35 8.01
N LEU A 344 -4.17 -30.32 6.83
CA LEU A 344 -3.99 -29.10 6.05
C LEU A 344 -5.26 -28.74 5.28
N LEU A 345 -5.86 -29.70 4.57
CA LEU A 345 -7.01 -29.45 3.70
C LEU A 345 -8.33 -29.28 4.47
N ASP A 346 -8.49 -29.93 5.62
CA ASP A 346 -9.65 -29.70 6.49
C ASP A 346 -9.67 -28.26 7.01
N VAL A 347 -8.50 -27.70 7.33
CA VAL A 347 -8.39 -26.28 7.70
C VAL A 347 -8.78 -25.38 6.54
N GLN A 348 -8.36 -25.68 5.29
CA GLN A 348 -8.76 -24.89 4.13
C GLN A 348 -10.29 -24.92 3.91
N ASN A 349 -10.88 -26.11 3.94
CA ASN A 349 -12.33 -26.26 3.83
C ASN A 349 -13.07 -25.53 4.95
N GLN A 350 -12.58 -25.60 6.19
CA GLN A 350 -13.17 -24.86 7.30
C GLN A 350 -13.07 -23.34 7.11
N ASN A 351 -11.91 -22.84 6.68
CA ASN A 351 -11.73 -21.40 6.40
C ASN A 351 -12.73 -20.91 5.34
N ASN A 352 -12.95 -21.68 4.28
CA ASN A 352 -13.95 -21.36 3.25
C ASN A 352 -15.36 -21.22 3.84
N GLN A 353 -15.72 -22.03 4.85
CA GLN A 353 -17.01 -21.96 5.53
C GLN A 353 -17.10 -20.80 6.51
N ASP A 354 -16.01 -20.51 7.23
CA ASP A 354 -15.99 -19.53 8.33
C ASP A 354 -15.92 -18.08 7.83
N TYR A 355 -15.16 -17.81 6.76
CA TYR A 355 -14.90 -16.44 6.30
C TYR A 355 -15.80 -15.97 5.15
N ASN A 356 -16.40 -16.90 4.41
CA ASN A 356 -17.29 -16.62 3.27
C ASN A 356 -16.68 -15.61 2.27
N ILE A 357 -15.45 -15.88 1.82
CA ILE A 357 -14.75 -15.07 0.81
C ILE A 357 -15.29 -15.40 -0.58
N PHE A 358 -15.78 -14.38 -1.28
CA PHE A 358 -16.42 -14.52 -2.60
C PHE A 358 -15.63 -13.84 -3.73
N GLU A 359 -14.49 -13.21 -3.42
CA GLU A 359 -13.58 -12.56 -4.37
C GLU A 359 -12.15 -12.99 -4.10
N TRP A 360 -11.38 -13.25 -5.16
CA TRP A 360 -10.00 -13.72 -5.09
C TRP A 360 -9.11 -12.92 -6.05
N PRO A 361 -7.90 -12.50 -5.65
CA PRO A 361 -7.35 -12.66 -4.31
C PRO A 361 -8.06 -11.78 -3.28
N ALA A 362 -7.97 -12.17 -2.01
CA ALA A 362 -8.39 -11.35 -0.88
C ALA A 362 -7.39 -11.48 0.28
N VAL A 363 -7.48 -10.56 1.24
CA VAL A 363 -6.64 -10.56 2.44
C VAL A 363 -7.52 -10.43 3.67
N THR A 364 -7.25 -11.21 4.70
CA THR A 364 -7.83 -10.99 6.03
C THR A 364 -6.72 -10.76 7.04
N ILE A 365 -6.88 -9.74 7.89
CA ILE A 365 -5.95 -9.38 8.96
C ILE A 365 -6.70 -9.48 10.29
N ASN A 366 -6.24 -10.34 11.19
CA ASN A 366 -6.88 -10.60 12.49
C ASN A 366 -8.37 -10.95 12.40
N ASP A 367 -8.72 -11.76 11.40
CA ASP A 367 -10.08 -12.19 11.05
C ASP A 367 -10.99 -11.12 10.45
N MET A 368 -10.44 -9.95 10.10
CA MET A 368 -11.18 -8.92 9.39
C MET A 368 -10.78 -8.90 7.92
N LEU A 369 -11.77 -8.85 7.04
CA LEU A 369 -11.55 -8.70 5.60
C LEU A 369 -10.96 -7.32 5.31
N TYR A 370 -9.78 -7.31 4.68
CA TYR A 370 -9.12 -6.11 4.21
C TYR A 370 -9.83 -5.54 2.99
N ARG A 371 -9.90 -4.21 2.92
CA ARG A 371 -10.50 -3.41 1.86
C ARG A 371 -9.46 -2.38 1.41
N GLY A 372 -9.46 -2.07 0.12
CA GLY A 372 -8.42 -1.24 -0.51
C GLY A 372 -7.51 -2.02 -1.45
N ASN A 373 -6.45 -1.36 -1.91
CA ASN A 373 -5.52 -1.89 -2.90
C ASN A 373 -4.74 -3.10 -2.36
N LEU A 374 -4.72 -4.19 -3.12
CA LEU A 374 -4.03 -5.45 -2.76
C LEU A 374 -2.53 -5.45 -3.11
N GLU A 375 -1.85 -4.32 -2.89
CA GLU A 375 -0.40 -4.20 -3.09
C GLU A 375 0.33 -4.18 -1.73
N GLY A 376 1.56 -4.66 -1.72
CA GLY A 376 2.32 -4.91 -0.50
C GLY A 376 2.45 -3.73 0.46
N GLU A 377 2.61 -2.50 -0.04
CA GLU A 377 2.73 -1.30 0.81
C GLU A 377 1.43 -1.03 1.58
N TYR A 378 0.27 -1.02 0.91
CA TYR A 378 -1.03 -0.77 1.55
C TYR A 378 -1.42 -1.90 2.53
N ILE A 379 -1.16 -3.16 2.16
CA ILE A 379 -1.39 -4.30 3.05
C ILE A 379 -0.46 -4.20 4.26
N GLY A 380 0.81 -3.86 4.05
CA GLY A 380 1.80 -3.71 5.11
C GLY A 380 1.44 -2.61 6.11
N GLU A 381 0.96 -1.46 5.64
CA GLU A 381 0.44 -0.38 6.50
C GLU A 381 -0.70 -0.90 7.40
N ALA A 382 -1.66 -1.62 6.82
CA ALA A 382 -2.77 -2.20 7.58
C ALA A 382 -2.31 -3.28 8.58
N ILE A 383 -1.32 -4.10 8.22
CA ILE A 383 -0.69 -5.07 9.14
C ILE A 383 -0.03 -4.34 10.31
N CYS A 384 0.74 -3.29 10.07
CA CYS A 384 1.38 -2.51 11.13
C CYS A 384 0.34 -1.84 12.04
N ASN A 385 -0.73 -1.28 11.47
CA ASN A 385 -1.85 -0.73 12.25
C ASN A 385 -2.64 -1.80 13.03
N SER A 386 -2.47 -3.09 12.71
CA SER A 386 -3.10 -4.21 13.43
C SER A 386 -2.35 -4.68 14.69
N LEU A 387 -1.20 -4.09 14.99
CA LEU A 387 -0.36 -4.46 16.12
C LEU A 387 -0.45 -3.43 17.26
N TYR A 388 -0.42 -3.88 18.52
CA TYR A 388 -0.24 -2.98 19.67
C TYR A 388 1.20 -2.48 19.80
N GLN A 389 2.16 -3.35 19.50
CA GLN A 389 3.59 -3.05 19.56
C GLN A 389 4.16 -3.17 18.15
N ILE A 390 4.82 -2.10 17.69
CA ILE A 390 5.44 -2.02 16.38
C ILE A 390 6.88 -1.56 16.51
N ASP A 391 7.71 -1.99 15.58
CA ASP A 391 9.07 -1.50 15.43
C ASP A 391 9.15 -0.22 14.57
N GLU A 392 10.38 0.29 14.40
CA GLU A 392 10.64 1.48 13.59
C GLU A 392 10.27 1.27 12.11
N ALA A 393 10.46 0.07 11.56
CA ALA A 393 10.13 -0.22 10.17
C ALA A 393 8.62 -0.14 9.93
N CYS A 394 7.81 -0.67 10.85
CA CYS A 394 6.35 -0.49 10.81
C CYS A 394 5.94 0.97 11.00
N THR A 395 6.65 1.71 11.86
CA THR A 395 6.37 3.14 12.07
C THR A 395 6.60 3.95 10.79
N GLN A 396 7.70 3.70 10.09
CA GLN A 396 8.02 4.33 8.80
C GLN A 396 7.03 3.93 7.69
N LEU A 397 6.44 2.74 7.77
CA LEU A 397 5.44 2.29 6.81
C LEU A 397 4.10 3.01 7.00
N ILE A 398 3.72 3.29 8.25
CA ILE A 398 2.51 4.05 8.58
C ILE A 398 2.70 5.55 8.35
N ASP A 399 3.86 6.09 8.73
CA ASP A 399 4.23 7.48 8.53
C ASP A 399 5.56 7.56 7.79
N PRO A 400 5.53 7.70 6.44
CA PRO A 400 6.74 7.83 5.63
C PRO A 400 7.62 9.03 5.99
N ASN A 401 7.10 10.03 6.72
CA ASN A 401 7.86 11.19 7.17
C ASN A 401 8.51 10.99 8.55
N TYR A 402 8.26 9.86 9.21
CA TYR A 402 8.82 9.58 10.51
C TYR A 402 10.35 9.46 10.44
N VAL A 403 11.05 10.28 11.24
CA VAL A 403 12.50 10.21 11.44
C VAL A 403 12.77 9.65 12.84
N GLY A 404 13.39 8.48 12.89
CA GLY A 404 13.72 7.81 14.15
C GLY A 404 14.76 8.57 14.98
N PRO A 405 14.83 8.31 16.30
CA PRO A 405 15.74 9.03 17.21
C PRO A 405 17.23 8.81 16.89
N ASN A 406 17.57 7.78 16.11
CA ASN A 406 18.95 7.44 15.73
C ASN A 406 19.31 7.87 14.30
N GLN A 407 18.40 8.47 13.55
CA GLN A 407 18.74 9.18 12.32
C GLN A 407 19.07 10.62 12.68
N GLU A 408 20.33 10.86 13.04
CA GLU A 408 20.92 12.14 12.67
C GLU A 408 20.67 12.30 11.18
N SER A 409 19.87 13.31 10.85
CA SER A 409 19.58 13.71 9.48
C SER A 409 20.90 13.81 8.72
N SER A 410 21.25 12.76 7.98
CA SER A 410 22.18 12.83 6.86
C SER A 410 21.43 13.53 5.73
N SER A 411 21.04 14.78 6.01
CA SER A 411 20.69 15.73 4.99
C SER A 411 21.79 15.64 3.93
N SER A 412 21.39 15.47 2.68
CA SER A 412 22.26 15.50 1.51
C SER A 412 22.94 16.87 1.30
N SER A 413 23.11 17.65 2.37
CA SER A 413 23.90 18.86 2.46
C SER A 413 25.40 18.58 2.44
N SER A 414 25.86 17.37 2.79
CA SER A 414 27.30 17.04 2.73
C SER A 414 27.84 17.08 1.30
N SER A 415 27.09 16.54 0.33
CA SER A 415 27.42 16.59 -1.09
C SER A 415 27.50 18.04 -1.59
N LEU A 416 26.48 18.85 -1.31
CA LEU A 416 26.45 20.26 -1.73
C LEU A 416 27.54 21.09 -1.04
N PHE A 417 27.78 20.89 0.24
CA PHE A 417 28.83 21.57 0.99
C PHE A 417 30.22 21.26 0.40
N TRP A 418 30.54 19.99 0.17
CA TRP A 418 31.82 19.61 -0.43
C TRP A 418 31.96 20.12 -1.88
N THR A 419 30.88 20.16 -2.66
CA THR A 419 30.93 20.78 -4.00
C THR A 419 31.18 22.29 -3.94
N LEU A 420 30.54 23.01 -3.01
CA LEU A 420 30.78 24.45 -2.81
C LEU A 420 32.20 24.74 -2.34
N VAL A 421 32.75 23.89 -1.45
CA VAL A 421 34.13 23.98 -0.98
C VAL A 421 35.12 23.76 -2.14
N LEU A 422 34.90 22.75 -2.98
CA LEU A 422 35.76 22.50 -4.15
C LEU A 422 35.71 23.63 -5.17
N VAL A 423 34.54 24.21 -5.41
CA VAL A 423 34.37 25.38 -6.29
C VAL A 423 35.11 26.60 -5.71
N ALA A 424 34.97 26.86 -4.40
CA ALA A 424 35.69 27.95 -3.72
C ALA A 424 37.21 27.76 -3.78
N ILE A 425 37.71 26.54 -3.58
CA ILE A 425 39.13 26.21 -3.74
C ILE A 425 39.58 26.44 -5.19
N GLY A 426 38.77 26.05 -6.19
CA GLY A 426 39.04 26.32 -7.59
C GLY A 426 39.19 27.83 -7.88
N PHE A 427 38.28 28.66 -7.36
CA PHE A 427 38.35 30.12 -7.51
C PHE A 427 39.56 30.73 -6.82
N THR A 428 39.92 30.28 -5.62
CA THR A 428 41.12 30.78 -4.92
C THR A 428 42.40 30.41 -5.67
N ILE A 429 42.53 29.17 -6.16
CA ILE A 429 43.67 28.75 -6.97
C ILE A 429 43.74 29.58 -8.26
N ALA A 430 42.62 29.76 -8.95
CA ALA A 430 42.55 30.60 -10.14
C ALA A 430 42.99 32.04 -9.83
N PHE A 431 42.50 32.64 -8.76
CA PHE A 431 42.91 33.97 -8.32
C PHE A 431 44.43 34.06 -8.07
N PHE A 432 45.02 33.09 -7.38
CA PHE A 432 46.47 33.07 -7.15
C PHE A 432 47.27 32.87 -8.44
N ILE A 433 46.79 32.05 -9.38
CA ILE A 433 47.42 31.89 -10.70
C ILE A 433 47.35 33.20 -11.47
N THR A 434 46.20 33.84 -11.52
CA THR A 434 46.02 35.13 -12.22
C THR A 434 46.88 36.22 -11.60
N ALA A 435 46.94 36.29 -10.27
CA ALA A 435 47.81 37.22 -9.54
C ALA A 435 49.30 36.92 -9.79
N TYR A 436 49.68 35.64 -9.88
CA TYR A 436 51.05 35.24 -10.20
C TYR A 436 51.43 35.61 -11.64
N VAL A 437 50.55 35.35 -12.60
CA VAL A 437 50.75 35.74 -14.01
C VAL A 437 50.81 37.26 -14.13
N PHE A 438 49.91 37.99 -13.47
CA PHE A 438 49.91 39.45 -13.45
C PHE A 438 51.21 39.99 -12.84
N LYS A 439 51.65 39.45 -11.70
CA LYS A 439 52.95 39.81 -11.07
C LYS A 439 54.13 39.50 -12.00
N ARG A 440 54.06 38.42 -12.77
CA ARG A 440 55.11 38.05 -13.74
C ARG A 440 55.13 38.99 -14.95
N ILE A 441 53.96 39.41 -15.45
CA ILE A 441 53.83 40.39 -16.54
C ILE A 441 54.30 41.77 -16.06
N ALA A 442 53.80 42.25 -14.93
CA ALA A 442 54.19 43.53 -14.34
C ALA A 442 55.71 43.60 -14.05
N ARG A 443 56.32 42.51 -13.56
CA ARG A 443 57.79 42.44 -13.40
C ARG A 443 58.54 42.56 -14.73
N ARG A 444 57.98 42.03 -15.84
CA ARG A 444 58.60 42.16 -17.16
C ARG A 444 58.53 43.60 -17.67
N GLU A 445 57.38 44.26 -17.54
CA GLU A 445 57.23 45.67 -17.92
C GLU A 445 58.11 46.59 -17.07
N VAL A 446 58.13 46.40 -15.75
CA VAL A 446 59.01 47.18 -14.85
C VAL A 446 60.49 46.96 -15.18
N SER A 447 60.90 45.74 -15.53
CA SER A 447 62.29 45.48 -15.94
C SER A 447 62.67 46.20 -17.25
N GLN A 448 61.75 46.33 -18.20
CA GLN A 448 62.01 47.06 -19.45
C GLN A 448 62.06 48.57 -19.23
N ASP A 449 61.18 49.10 -18.38
CA ASP A 449 61.10 50.54 -18.08
C ASP A 449 62.27 51.02 -17.21
N VAL A 450 62.75 50.19 -16.28
CA VAL A 450 63.96 50.47 -15.48
C VAL A 450 65.21 50.50 -16.36
N SER A 451 65.36 49.58 -17.32
CA SER A 451 66.51 49.60 -18.23
C SER A 451 66.55 50.85 -19.13
N GLN A 452 65.40 51.34 -19.60
CA GLN A 452 65.34 52.57 -20.40
C GLN A 452 65.66 53.82 -19.56
N LYS A 453 65.08 53.94 -18.36
CA LYS A 453 65.35 55.07 -17.45
C LYS A 453 66.80 55.10 -16.96
N VAL A 454 67.40 53.94 -16.67
CA VAL A 454 68.81 53.85 -16.27
C VAL A 454 69.73 54.30 -17.40
N ASN A 455 69.47 53.89 -18.65
CA ASN A 455 70.28 54.35 -19.78
C ASN A 455 70.15 55.86 -20.01
N GLN A 456 68.95 56.43 -19.90
CA GLN A 456 68.76 57.90 -19.99
C GLN A 456 69.47 58.65 -18.87
N MET A 457 69.37 58.19 -17.63
CA MET A 457 70.03 58.84 -16.49
C MET A 457 71.55 58.71 -16.55
N VAL A 458 72.10 57.58 -17.00
CA VAL A 458 73.55 57.41 -17.21
C VAL A 458 74.05 58.35 -18.30
N SER A 459 73.33 58.48 -19.43
CA SER A 459 73.68 59.44 -20.47
C SER A 459 73.63 60.90 -19.97
N GLN A 460 72.62 61.27 -19.19
CA GLN A 460 72.54 62.61 -18.58
C GLN A 460 73.65 62.85 -17.55
N TYR A 461 74.00 61.85 -16.75
CA TYR A 461 75.08 61.93 -15.77
C TYR A 461 76.45 62.10 -16.44
N ILE A 462 76.73 61.35 -17.51
CA ILE A 462 77.95 61.51 -18.31
C ILE A 462 78.02 62.92 -18.93
N ALA A 463 76.92 63.39 -19.54
CA ALA A 463 76.85 64.74 -20.13
C ALA A 463 77.03 65.85 -19.07
N PHE A 464 76.47 65.66 -17.87
CA PHE A 464 76.61 66.61 -16.77
C PHE A 464 78.07 66.76 -16.32
N TYR A 465 78.82 65.67 -16.17
CA TYR A 465 80.23 65.74 -15.77
C TYR A 465 81.15 66.27 -16.88
N GLU A 466 80.87 65.94 -18.15
CA GLU A 466 81.55 66.59 -19.28
C GLU A 466 81.31 68.11 -19.31
N SER A 467 80.12 68.58 -18.87
CA SER A 467 79.80 70.01 -18.79
C SER A 467 80.41 70.75 -17.58
N ARG A 468 80.52 70.09 -16.41
CA ARG A 468 81.09 70.69 -15.19
C ARG A 468 82.61 70.69 -15.12
N GLY A 469 83.28 69.89 -15.94
CA GLY A 469 84.71 70.07 -16.22
C GLY A 469 85.04 71.40 -16.91
N LYS A 470 84.04 72.18 -17.35
CA LYS A 470 84.28 73.40 -18.13
C LYS A 470 84.06 74.74 -17.40
N ASN A 471 83.19 74.90 -16.40
CA ASN A 471 82.81 76.24 -15.91
C ASN A 471 82.48 76.34 -14.40
N THR A 472 83.49 76.51 -13.55
CA THR A 472 83.35 77.18 -12.24
C THR A 472 83.85 78.61 -12.36
N GLY A 473 82.94 79.57 -12.23
CA GLY A 473 83.28 80.98 -12.07
C GLY A 473 82.00 81.81 -12.00
N ASP A 474 81.82 82.46 -10.85
CA ASP A 474 80.91 83.57 -10.55
C ASP A 474 79.42 83.24 -10.32
N GLN A 475 78.97 83.38 -9.06
CA GLN A 475 78.49 84.62 -8.39
C GLN A 475 77.01 84.85 -8.74
N SER A 476 76.14 85.41 -7.93
CA SER A 476 76.06 85.85 -6.54
C SER A 476 74.61 86.38 -6.39
N ASP A 477 74.13 86.55 -5.16
CA ASP A 477 73.01 87.44 -4.78
C ASP A 477 71.60 86.97 -5.21
N LEU A 478 70.57 86.91 -4.35
CA LEU A 478 70.19 87.73 -3.20
C LEU A 478 69.34 86.90 -2.21
#